data_AF-A0A815W649-F1
#
_entry.id   AF-A0A815W649-F1
#
_cell.length_a   1.000
_cell.length_b   1.000
_cell.length_c   1.000
_cell.angle_alpha   90.00
_cell.angle_beta   90.00
_cell.angle_gamma   90.00
#
_symmetry.space_group_name_H-M   'P 1'
#
loop_
_entity.id
_entity.type
_entity.pdbx_description
1 polymer ?
#
loop_
_entity_poly.entity_id
_entity_poly.type
_entity_poly.pdbx_seq_one_letter_code
_entity_poly.pdbx_strand_id
1 'polypeptide(L)'
;SCVGLNDLGADSYPIDVPEQLEDEAGADSDNENLIDDDEVFRDGDNTTEVESDDDVENDTEDEDDLNGEGKQLDDEQLLQSENVRYLVLQLVKRIRACVANIRSTRAVNDHVKRKASSNEPPIKFALITDFETRWNTTFVMIDRFCIYRTIIDDTNSRPFKIVHISPTQQLKLGSKEIEFTNDDWCSITDLYTILKPFMIATNVVSAKIILH
;
A
#
# COMPACT_ATOMS: atom_id res chain seq x y z
N SER A 1 57.45 42.39 30.75
CA SER A 1 58.57 41.51 30.36
C SER A 1 58.04 40.10 30.27
N CYS A 2 58.17 39.33 29.19
CA CYS A 2 58.96 39.45 27.95
C CYS A 2 58.01 39.21 26.73
N VAL A 3 58.10 39.84 25.54
CA VAL A 3 59.07 39.63 24.42
C VAL A 3 59.25 38.14 24.07
N GLY A 4 59.08 37.64 22.84
CA GLY A 4 58.70 38.23 21.53
C GLY A 4 58.03 37.15 20.63
N LEU A 5 57.24 37.48 19.60
CA LEU A 5 57.62 37.88 18.23
C LEU A 5 58.38 36.81 17.40
N ASN A 6 57.61 36.19 16.50
CA ASN A 6 57.92 35.64 15.15
C ASN A 6 56.52 35.44 14.50
N ASP A 7 56.17 35.81 13.26
CA ASP A 7 56.93 36.24 12.08
C ASP A 7 57.57 35.11 11.23
N LEU A 8 57.71 35.36 9.92
CA LEU A 8 57.91 34.42 8.78
C LEU A 8 56.70 33.49 8.51
N GLY A 9 56.20 33.35 7.28
CA GLY A 9 56.50 34.03 6.03
C GLY A 9 55.53 33.57 4.93
N ALA A 10 55.32 34.38 3.89
CA ALA A 10 54.46 34.00 2.77
C ALA A 10 55.12 32.95 1.87
N ASP A 11 54.31 32.17 1.15
CA ASP A 11 54.47 32.09 -0.30
C ASP A 11 53.17 31.70 -0.99
N SER A 12 52.96 32.26 -2.19
CA SER A 12 51.75 32.08 -3.00
C SER A 12 52.10 31.41 -4.32
N TYR A 13 51.27 30.47 -4.76
CA TYR A 13 51.28 30.00 -6.15
C TYR A 13 49.87 29.99 -6.72
N PRO A 14 49.56 30.87 -7.69
CA PRO A 14 48.41 30.66 -8.58
C PRO A 14 48.77 29.58 -9.60
N ILE A 15 47.79 28.76 -10.00
CA ILE A 15 47.91 27.87 -11.16
C ILE A 15 46.75 28.22 -12.10
N ASP A 16 47.10 28.87 -13.21
CA ASP A 16 46.17 29.16 -14.30
C ASP A 16 45.99 27.93 -15.22
N VAL A 17 44.73 27.61 -15.46
CA VAL A 17 44.06 27.27 -16.73
C VAL A 17 44.93 26.81 -17.93
N PRO A 18 44.57 25.67 -18.55
CA PRO A 18 43.91 25.67 -19.88
C PRO A 18 42.55 24.95 -19.75
N GLU A 19 41.39 25.46 -20.19
CA GLU A 19 41.00 26.05 -21.49
C GLU A 19 40.97 25.05 -22.67
N GLN A 20 39.75 24.87 -23.19
CA GLN A 20 39.33 24.28 -24.47
C GLN A 20 39.62 22.80 -24.76
N LEU A 21 38.53 22.06 -24.99
CA LEU A 21 38.28 21.40 -26.27
C LEU A 21 36.76 21.36 -26.52
N GLU A 22 36.34 21.86 -27.68
CA GLU A 22 34.98 21.75 -28.21
C GLU A 22 34.84 20.43 -29.01
N ASP A 23 33.79 20.31 -29.84
CA ASP A 23 33.51 19.23 -30.81
C ASP A 23 33.00 17.88 -30.23
N GLU A 24 32.03 17.18 -30.84
CA GLU A 24 31.06 17.53 -31.89
C GLU A 24 29.87 16.53 -31.86
N ALA A 25 28.84 16.80 -32.68
CA ALA A 25 27.69 15.92 -33.02
C ALA A 25 26.73 15.49 -31.89
N GLY A 26 25.42 15.38 -32.09
CA GLY A 26 24.63 15.46 -33.33
C GLY A 26 23.89 14.14 -33.59
N ALA A 27 22.61 14.09 -33.24
CA ALA A 27 21.64 13.10 -33.73
C ALA A 27 20.21 13.53 -33.36
N ASP A 28 19.41 13.86 -34.37
CA ASP A 28 17.95 13.80 -34.26
C ASP A 28 17.52 12.36 -34.00
N SER A 29 16.47 12.18 -33.21
CA SER A 29 15.55 11.06 -33.40
C SER A 29 14.19 11.45 -32.84
N ASP A 30 13.32 11.89 -33.75
CA ASP A 30 11.89 11.68 -33.56
C ASP A 30 11.66 10.20 -33.25
N ASN A 31 10.76 9.92 -32.30
CA ASN A 31 10.19 8.60 -32.15
C ASN A 31 8.73 8.76 -31.71
N GLU A 32 7.90 9.14 -32.67
CA GLU A 32 6.45 9.00 -32.52
C GLU A 32 6.11 7.52 -32.40
N ASN A 33 5.79 7.09 -31.18
CA ASN A 33 5.18 5.79 -30.99
C ASN A 33 3.69 5.98 -30.74
N LEU A 34 2.97 6.09 -31.86
CA LEU A 34 1.52 5.91 -31.92
C LEU A 34 1.17 4.56 -31.29
N ILE A 35 0.31 4.59 -30.28
CA ILE A 35 -0.51 3.45 -29.90
C ILE A 35 -1.94 3.97 -29.85
N ASP A 36 -2.56 3.99 -31.03
CA ASP A 36 -3.99 3.73 -31.11
C ASP A 36 -4.19 2.29 -30.63
N ASP A 37 -5.09 2.09 -29.67
CA ASP A 37 -5.88 0.85 -29.58
C ASP A 37 -7.21 1.21 -28.91
N ASP A 38 -8.29 0.89 -29.62
CA ASP A 38 -9.66 1.04 -29.16
C ASP A 38 -9.92 0.22 -27.89
N GLU A 39 -10.81 0.70 -27.03
CA GLU A 39 -11.93 -0.14 -26.55
C GLU A 39 -13.10 0.74 -26.10
N VAL A 40 -14.19 0.70 -26.88
CA VAL A 40 -15.40 1.50 -26.66
C VAL A 40 -16.38 0.69 -25.81
N PHE A 41 -16.27 0.80 -24.49
CA PHE A 41 -17.30 0.23 -23.60
C PHE A 41 -18.48 1.19 -23.45
N ARG A 42 -19.52 0.84 -24.22
CA ARG A 42 -20.80 1.52 -24.37
C ARG A 42 -21.81 0.80 -23.47
N ASP A 43 -22.01 1.28 -22.25
CA ASP A 43 -23.03 0.72 -21.36
C ASP A 43 -24.42 1.02 -21.92
N GLY A 44 -25.02 -0.02 -22.52
CA GLY A 44 -26.40 -0.03 -22.99
C GLY A 44 -27.34 -0.30 -21.83
N ASP A 45 -28.02 0.74 -21.37
CA ASP A 45 -29.17 0.61 -20.47
C ASP A 45 -30.30 -0.14 -21.20
N ASN A 46 -30.63 -1.34 -20.71
CA ASN A 46 -31.67 -2.19 -21.27
C ASN A 46 -32.52 -2.76 -20.13
N THR A 47 -33.30 -1.88 -19.50
CA THR A 47 -34.39 -2.24 -18.57
C THR A 47 -35.39 -3.13 -19.30
N THR A 48 -35.22 -4.45 -19.18
CA THR A 48 -36.20 -5.42 -19.65
C THR A 48 -37.21 -5.63 -18.54
N GLU A 49 -38.45 -5.21 -18.79
CA GLU A 49 -39.59 -5.47 -17.91
C GLU A 49 -39.79 -6.99 -17.79
N VAL A 50 -39.94 -7.48 -16.57
CA VAL A 50 -40.34 -8.87 -16.29
C VAL A 50 -41.55 -8.80 -15.36
N GLU A 51 -42.74 -8.85 -15.97
CA GLU A 51 -43.95 -9.23 -15.25
C GLU A 51 -43.86 -10.71 -14.88
N SER A 52 -44.24 -11.06 -13.65
CA SER A 52 -44.53 -12.43 -13.24
C SER A 52 -45.46 -12.36 -12.03
N ASP A 53 -46.76 -12.35 -12.31
CA ASP A 53 -47.75 -12.86 -11.37
C ASP A 53 -47.49 -14.35 -11.20
N ASP A 54 -47.47 -14.83 -9.95
CA ASP A 54 -47.86 -16.20 -9.62
C ASP A 54 -48.22 -16.24 -8.12
N ASP A 55 -49.54 -16.20 -7.85
CA ASP A 55 -50.10 -16.54 -6.55
C ASP A 55 -49.80 -18.02 -6.27
N VAL A 56 -48.97 -18.30 -5.26
CA VAL A 56 -48.76 -19.66 -4.74
C VAL A 56 -49.33 -19.76 -3.34
N GLU A 57 -50.24 -20.71 -3.16
CA GLU A 57 -51.08 -20.84 -1.97
C GLU A 57 -50.30 -21.21 -0.70
N ASN A 58 -50.85 -20.73 0.42
CA ASN A 58 -50.37 -21.01 1.76
C ASN A 58 -50.81 -22.41 2.21
N ASP A 59 -49.92 -23.40 2.11
CA ASP A 59 -49.97 -24.63 2.90
C ASP A 59 -48.86 -24.60 3.97
N THR A 60 -49.23 -24.09 5.14
CA THR A 60 -48.47 -24.19 6.39
C THR A 60 -48.91 -25.43 7.16
N GLU A 61 -48.08 -26.46 7.23
CA GLU A 61 -48.02 -27.43 8.34
C GLU A 61 -46.85 -28.42 8.13
N ASP A 62 -45.76 -28.22 8.88
CA ASP A 62 -44.83 -29.28 9.32
C ASP A 62 -43.89 -28.66 10.38
N GLU A 63 -44.31 -28.70 11.65
CA GLU A 63 -43.47 -28.29 12.79
C GLU A 63 -42.45 -29.39 13.13
N ASP A 64 -41.38 -29.47 12.34
CA ASP A 64 -40.16 -30.15 12.77
C ASP A 64 -39.47 -29.32 13.87
N ASP A 65 -39.74 -29.69 15.13
CA ASP A 65 -39.10 -29.20 16.36
C ASP A 65 -37.60 -29.57 16.39
N LEU A 66 -36.83 -28.93 15.51
CA LEU A 66 -35.39 -28.86 15.60
C LEU A 66 -35.04 -27.89 16.73
N ASN A 67 -35.08 -28.43 17.95
CA ASN A 67 -34.54 -27.89 19.19
C ASN A 67 -33.01 -27.69 19.10
N GLY A 68 -32.60 -26.79 18.20
CA GLY A 68 -31.29 -26.21 18.16
C GLY A 68 -31.22 -25.16 19.26
N GLU A 69 -30.40 -25.41 20.28
CA GLU A 69 -30.06 -24.44 21.31
C GLU A 69 -29.39 -23.22 20.65
N GLY A 70 -30.22 -22.31 20.17
CA GLY A 70 -29.81 -21.00 19.69
C GLY A 70 -29.24 -20.24 20.87
N LYS A 71 -27.93 -20.37 21.07
CA LYS A 71 -27.17 -19.51 21.98
C LYS A 71 -27.50 -18.07 21.64
N GLN A 72 -28.36 -17.46 22.44
CA GLN A 72 -28.45 -16.01 22.52
C GLN A 72 -27.04 -15.53 22.81
N LEU A 73 -26.42 -14.90 21.82
CA LEU A 73 -25.21 -14.13 22.02
C LEU A 73 -25.61 -13.03 23.00
N ASP A 74 -24.99 -13.07 24.18
CA ASP A 74 -25.11 -12.03 25.19
C ASP A 74 -24.88 -10.66 24.52
N ASP A 75 -25.70 -9.65 24.84
CA ASP A 75 -25.66 -8.34 24.18
C ASP A 75 -24.25 -7.72 24.25
N GLU A 76 -23.50 -8.04 25.32
CA GLU A 76 -22.09 -7.65 25.48
C GLU A 76 -21.17 -8.28 24.40
N GLN A 77 -21.38 -9.56 24.05
CA GLN A 77 -20.59 -10.24 23.01
C GLN A 77 -20.85 -9.67 21.62
N LEU A 78 -22.10 -9.28 21.34
CA LEU A 78 -22.46 -8.64 20.08
C LEU A 78 -21.78 -7.26 19.96
N LEU A 79 -21.85 -6.45 21.02
CA LEU A 79 -21.17 -5.15 21.07
C LEU A 79 -19.64 -5.27 20.97
N GLN A 80 -19.03 -6.27 21.61
CA GLN A 80 -17.60 -6.55 21.46
C GLN A 80 -17.23 -6.93 20.01
N SER A 81 -18.05 -7.76 19.34
CA SER A 81 -17.86 -8.14 17.94
C SER A 81 -17.95 -6.95 16.98
N GLU A 82 -18.93 -6.06 17.18
CA GLU A 82 -19.06 -4.83 16.38
C GLU A 82 -17.87 -3.88 16.55
N ASN A 83 -17.36 -3.71 17.78
CA ASN A 83 -16.18 -2.92 18.05
C ASN A 83 -14.93 -3.49 17.36
N VAL A 84 -14.70 -4.81 17.44
CA VAL A 84 -13.59 -5.47 16.72
C VAL A 84 -13.72 -5.30 15.21
N ARG A 85 -14.92 -5.49 14.65
CA ARG A 85 -15.19 -5.27 13.22
C ARG A 85 -14.89 -3.83 12.80
N TYR A 86 -15.32 -2.85 13.60
CA TYR A 86 -15.04 -1.44 13.34
C TYR A 86 -13.53 -1.14 13.33
N LEU A 87 -12.79 -1.62 14.33
CA LEU A 87 -11.34 -1.45 14.43
C LEU A 87 -10.61 -2.05 13.21
N VAL A 88 -10.95 -3.28 12.82
CA VAL A 88 -10.38 -3.93 11.62
C VAL A 88 -10.68 -3.14 10.35
N LEU A 89 -11.92 -2.65 10.19
CA LEU A 89 -12.29 -1.83 9.03
C LEU A 89 -11.52 -0.50 8.97
N GLN A 90 -11.30 0.16 10.11
CA GLN A 90 -10.51 1.39 10.16
C GLN A 90 -9.03 1.14 9.85
N LEU A 91 -8.47 0.04 10.39
CA LEU A 91 -7.08 -0.34 10.15
C LEU A 91 -6.83 -0.66 8.66
N VAL A 92 -7.71 -1.44 8.03
CA VAL A 92 -7.65 -1.75 6.60
C VAL A 92 -7.81 -0.48 5.75
N LYS A 93 -8.73 0.44 6.11
CA LYS A 93 -8.86 1.74 5.43
C LYS A 93 -7.58 2.59 5.52
N ARG A 94 -6.91 2.64 6.67
CA ARG A 94 -5.62 3.34 6.83
C ARG A 94 -4.51 2.71 5.99
N ILE A 95 -4.43 1.37 5.92
CA ILE A 95 -3.50 0.66 5.02
C ILE A 95 -3.74 1.07 3.56
N ARG A 96 -4.99 1.03 3.08
CA ARG A 96 -5.37 1.46 1.72
C ARG A 96 -4.97 2.91 1.45
N ALA A 97 -5.26 3.82 2.39
CA ALA A 97 -4.91 5.24 2.28
C ALA A 97 -3.39 5.45 2.22
N CYS A 98 -2.60 4.74 3.04
CA CYS A 98 -1.13 4.80 3.00
C CYS A 98 -0.58 4.33 1.64
N VAL A 99 -1.03 3.18 1.14
CA VAL A 99 -0.62 2.66 -0.17
C VAL A 99 -1.02 3.61 -1.30
N ALA A 100 -2.23 4.17 -1.26
CA ALA A 100 -2.69 5.16 -2.23
C ALA A 100 -1.81 6.43 -2.22
N ASN A 101 -1.42 6.93 -1.04
CA ASN A 101 -0.55 8.08 -0.92
C ASN A 101 0.87 7.82 -1.42
N ILE A 102 1.45 6.65 -1.11
CA ILE A 102 2.76 6.22 -1.67
C ILE A 102 2.72 6.18 -3.20
N ARG A 103 1.61 5.69 -3.78
CA ARG A 103 1.44 5.56 -5.24
C ARG A 103 1.01 6.86 -5.93
N SER A 104 0.47 7.84 -5.18
CA SER A 104 -0.07 9.09 -5.73
C SER A 104 0.97 10.00 -6.39
N THR A 105 2.26 9.82 -6.09
CA THR A 105 3.34 10.58 -6.71
C THR A 105 4.45 9.64 -7.19
N ARG A 106 5.02 9.96 -8.36
CA ARG A 106 6.14 9.20 -8.92
C ARG A 106 7.36 9.22 -7.98
N ALA A 107 7.68 10.37 -7.39
CA ALA A 107 8.87 10.52 -6.54
C ALA A 107 8.83 9.64 -5.28
N VAL A 108 7.67 9.54 -4.59
CA VAL A 108 7.52 8.66 -3.42
C VAL A 108 7.54 7.19 -3.84
N ASN A 109 6.82 6.84 -4.91
CA ASN A 109 6.77 5.47 -5.43
C ASN A 109 8.18 4.99 -5.85
N ASP A 110 8.93 5.81 -6.58
CA ASP A 110 10.30 5.49 -7.01
C ASP A 110 11.32 5.54 -5.86
N HIS A 111 11.04 6.25 -4.75
CA HIS A 111 11.80 6.13 -3.51
C HIS A 111 11.55 4.77 -2.82
N VAL A 112 10.28 4.41 -2.61
CA VAL A 112 9.87 3.15 -1.98
C VAL A 112 10.33 1.94 -2.79
N LYS A 113 10.25 1.98 -4.12
CA LYS A 113 10.81 0.93 -5.01
C LYS A 113 12.32 0.77 -4.83
N ARG A 114 13.09 1.87 -4.86
CA ARG A 114 14.55 1.80 -4.65
C ARG A 114 14.89 1.22 -3.28
N LYS A 115 14.21 1.67 -2.22
CA LYS A 115 14.35 1.11 -0.87
C LYS A 115 14.06 -0.40 -0.82
N ALA A 116 13.01 -0.85 -1.50
CA ALA A 116 12.64 -2.26 -1.60
C ALA A 116 13.67 -3.10 -2.37
N SER A 117 14.20 -2.58 -3.47
CA SER A 117 15.27 -3.24 -4.25
C SER A 117 16.61 -3.28 -3.52
N SER A 118 16.90 -2.28 -2.66
CA SER A 118 18.10 -2.22 -1.83
C SER A 118 17.93 -2.85 -0.44
N ASN A 119 16.78 -3.46 -0.14
CA ASN A 119 16.58 -4.23 1.09
C ASN A 119 17.39 -5.54 1.02
N GLU A 120 17.75 -6.12 2.16
CA GLU A 120 18.44 -7.40 2.24
C GLU A 120 17.59 -8.42 3.03
N PRO A 121 16.96 -9.42 2.36
CA PRO A 121 16.93 -9.64 0.90
C PRO A 121 16.02 -8.63 0.16
N PRO A 122 16.23 -8.40 -1.15
CA PRO A 122 15.40 -7.49 -1.94
C PRO A 122 13.94 -7.91 -1.99
N ILE A 123 13.03 -6.96 -1.77
CA ILE A 123 11.58 -7.21 -1.80
C ILE A 123 11.14 -7.20 -3.27
N LYS A 124 10.75 -8.38 -3.78
CA LYS A 124 10.49 -8.62 -5.21
C LYS A 124 9.07 -8.26 -5.69
N PHE A 125 8.20 -7.84 -4.80
CA PHE A 125 6.79 -7.55 -5.08
C PHE A 125 6.42 -6.14 -4.65
N ALA A 126 5.59 -5.44 -5.43
CA ALA A 126 5.11 -4.11 -5.07
C ALA A 126 3.98 -4.15 -4.03
N LEU A 127 3.82 -3.05 -3.28
CA LEU A 127 2.62 -2.75 -2.52
C LEU A 127 1.38 -2.76 -3.44
N ILE A 128 0.28 -3.34 -2.95
CA ILE A 128 -1.01 -3.41 -3.65
C ILE A 128 -2.11 -2.82 -2.77
N THR A 129 -3.21 -2.45 -3.42
CA THR A 129 -4.50 -2.27 -2.76
C THR A 129 -5.31 -3.53 -3.03
N ASP A 130 -6.12 -3.96 -2.07
CA ASP A 130 -7.01 -5.12 -2.23
C ASP A 130 -8.29 -4.78 -3.01
N PHE A 131 -9.00 -5.84 -3.45
CA PHE A 131 -10.37 -5.74 -3.92
C PHE A 131 -11.28 -5.95 -2.70
N GLU A 132 -12.05 -4.94 -2.32
CA GLU A 132 -12.71 -4.88 -1.00
C GLU A 132 -13.66 -6.07 -0.71
N THR A 133 -14.19 -6.71 -1.77
CA THR A 133 -15.09 -7.88 -1.69
C THR A 133 -14.35 -9.22 -1.57
N ARG A 134 -13.01 -9.25 -1.65
CA ARG A 134 -12.21 -10.48 -1.74
C ARG A 134 -11.14 -10.51 -0.64
N TRP A 135 -11.47 -11.14 0.49
CA TRP A 135 -10.59 -11.27 1.66
C TRP A 135 -9.18 -11.82 1.35
N ASN A 136 -9.05 -12.73 0.36
CA ASN A 136 -7.75 -13.21 -0.13
C ASN A 136 -6.82 -12.05 -0.55
N THR A 137 -7.39 -11.04 -1.22
CA THR A 137 -6.61 -9.88 -1.67
C THR A 137 -6.32 -8.91 -0.53
N THR A 138 -7.21 -8.81 0.47
CA THR A 138 -6.98 -8.11 1.73
C THR A 138 -5.81 -8.74 2.50
N PHE A 139 -5.75 -10.08 2.58
CA PHE A 139 -4.61 -10.79 3.15
C PHE A 139 -3.31 -10.48 2.42
N VAL A 140 -3.27 -10.56 1.07
CA VAL A 140 -2.04 -10.26 0.30
C VAL A 140 -1.63 -8.78 0.43
N MET A 141 -2.59 -7.85 0.57
CA MET A 141 -2.28 -6.45 0.89
C MET A 141 -1.60 -6.34 2.26
N ILE A 142 -2.18 -6.96 3.30
CA ILE A 142 -1.66 -6.92 4.68
C ILE A 142 -0.27 -7.59 4.76
N ASP A 143 -0.09 -8.79 4.20
CA ASP A 143 1.18 -9.53 4.16
C ASP A 143 2.31 -8.67 3.56
N ARG A 144 2.06 -8.06 2.39
CA ARG A 144 3.02 -7.15 1.77
C ARG A 144 3.25 -5.89 2.59
N PHE A 145 2.21 -5.32 3.21
CA PHE A 145 2.33 -4.13 4.04
C PHE A 145 3.21 -4.36 5.27
N CYS A 146 3.06 -5.52 5.94
CA CYS A 146 3.95 -5.96 7.03
C CYS A 146 5.41 -6.04 6.58
N ILE A 147 5.68 -6.63 5.41
CA ILE A 147 7.04 -6.78 4.87
C ILE A 147 7.67 -5.43 4.53
N TYR A 148 6.86 -4.44 4.14
CA TYR A 148 7.28 -3.07 3.86
C TYR A 148 7.42 -2.17 5.10
N ARG A 149 7.11 -2.65 6.32
CA ARG A 149 7.07 -1.84 7.57
C ARG A 149 8.20 -0.84 7.71
N THR A 150 9.45 -1.30 7.65
CA THR A 150 10.64 -0.46 7.84
C THR A 150 10.79 0.64 6.78
N ILE A 151 10.33 0.38 5.55
CA ILE A 151 10.34 1.34 4.44
C ILE A 151 9.20 2.35 4.61
N ILE A 152 8.03 1.91 5.05
CA ILE A 152 6.88 2.77 5.35
C ILE A 152 7.22 3.71 6.51
N ASP A 153 7.75 3.19 7.61
CA ASP A 153 8.19 3.95 8.77
C ASP A 153 9.25 5.00 8.39
N ASP A 154 10.25 4.65 7.55
CA ASP A 154 11.26 5.62 7.06
C ASP A 154 10.67 6.68 6.12
N THR A 155 9.72 6.30 5.26
CA THR A 155 9.03 7.19 4.31
C THR A 155 8.17 8.22 5.03
N ASN A 156 7.43 7.79 6.06
CA ASN A 156 6.50 8.64 6.83
C ASN A 156 7.23 9.51 7.87
N SER A 157 8.26 8.97 8.54
CA SER A 157 9.02 9.73 9.55
C SER A 157 10.00 10.75 8.96
N ARG A 158 10.46 10.55 7.72
CA ARG A 158 11.49 11.40 7.09
C ARG A 158 11.15 11.80 5.63
N PRO A 159 9.96 12.35 5.35
CA PRO A 159 9.52 12.66 3.99
C PRO A 159 10.44 13.66 3.28
N PHE A 160 11.05 14.60 4.02
CA PHE A 160 12.04 15.56 3.52
C PHE A 160 13.29 14.92 2.87
N LYS A 161 13.56 13.63 3.09
CA LYS A 161 14.64 12.89 2.40
C LYS A 161 14.27 12.42 0.99
N ILE A 162 13.00 12.51 0.62
CA ILE A 162 12.50 12.14 -0.71
C ILE A 162 12.74 13.33 -1.64
N VAL A 163 13.62 13.15 -2.62
CA VAL A 163 13.92 14.20 -3.60
C VAL A 163 12.70 14.45 -4.50
N HIS A 164 12.44 15.70 -4.88
CA HIS A 164 11.37 16.12 -5.80
C HIS A 164 9.92 15.94 -5.30
N ILE A 165 9.67 15.97 -3.99
CA ILE A 165 8.29 16.08 -3.46
C ILE A 165 7.98 17.50 -2.95
N SER A 166 6.75 17.96 -3.19
CA SER A 166 6.31 19.30 -2.78
C SER A 166 6.09 19.41 -1.26
N PRO A 167 6.13 20.62 -0.67
CA PRO A 167 5.86 20.81 0.77
C PRO A 167 4.49 20.26 1.20
N THR A 168 3.46 20.41 0.37
CA THR A 168 2.12 19.84 0.62
C THR A 168 2.14 18.31 0.66
N GLN A 169 2.95 17.66 -0.18
CA GLN A 169 3.13 16.20 -0.17
C GLN A 169 3.94 15.75 1.06
N GLN A 170 4.94 16.51 1.48
CA GLN A 170 5.70 16.25 2.71
C GLN A 170 4.78 16.28 3.94
N LEU A 171 3.93 17.31 4.05
CA LEU A 171 2.92 17.42 5.12
C LEU A 171 1.90 16.28 5.08
N LYS A 172 1.51 15.83 3.88
CA LYS A 172 0.58 14.69 3.74
C LYS A 172 1.21 13.38 4.21
N LEU A 173 2.47 13.10 3.83
CA LEU A 173 3.20 11.89 4.24
C LEU A 173 3.50 11.86 5.75
N GLY A 174 3.81 13.02 6.33
CA GLY A 174 3.99 13.19 7.78
C GLY A 174 2.69 13.43 8.55
N SER A 175 1.52 13.15 7.96
CA SER A 175 0.24 13.30 8.66
C SER A 175 -0.06 12.09 9.54
N LYS A 176 -0.75 12.33 10.66
CA LYS A 176 -1.21 11.27 11.58
C LYS A 176 -2.16 10.24 10.95
N GLU A 177 -2.71 10.53 9.77
CA GLU A 177 -3.56 9.59 9.04
C GLU A 177 -2.75 8.48 8.37
N ILE A 178 -1.49 8.77 8.03
CA ILE A 178 -0.56 7.87 7.33
C ILE A 178 0.50 7.29 8.29
N GLU A 179 0.84 8.00 9.37
CA GLU A 179 1.70 7.47 10.44
C GLU A 179 1.06 6.23 11.10
N PHE A 180 1.86 5.19 11.34
CA PHE A 180 1.46 3.98 12.06
C PHE A 180 2.22 3.91 13.37
N THR A 181 1.48 3.82 14.47
CA THR A 181 2.05 3.61 15.81
C THR A 181 2.52 2.16 15.97
N ASN A 182 3.27 1.85 17.05
CA ASN A 182 3.63 0.46 17.31
C ASN A 182 2.40 -0.41 17.61
N ASP A 183 1.37 0.15 18.24
CA ASP A 183 0.11 -0.54 18.53
C ASP A 183 -0.70 -0.82 17.26
N ASP A 184 -0.66 0.08 16.27
CA ASP A 184 -1.17 -0.18 14.93
C ASP A 184 -0.42 -1.36 14.30
N TRP A 185 0.92 -1.35 14.34
CA TRP A 185 1.74 -2.43 13.78
C TRP A 185 1.51 -3.79 14.46
N CYS A 186 1.29 -3.81 15.78
CA CYS A 186 0.84 -5.01 16.50
C CYS A 186 -0.52 -5.47 15.96
N SER A 187 -1.51 -4.58 15.89
CA SER A 187 -2.85 -4.90 15.37
C SER A 187 -2.83 -5.45 13.94
N ILE A 188 -1.96 -4.92 13.06
CA ILE A 188 -1.76 -5.43 11.69
C ILE A 188 -1.13 -6.83 11.71
N THR A 189 -0.16 -7.07 12.60
CA THR A 189 0.53 -8.37 12.75
C THR A 189 -0.40 -9.45 13.30
N ASP A 190 -1.29 -9.09 14.24
CA ASP A 190 -2.30 -10.00 14.78
C ASP A 190 -3.33 -10.35 13.71
N LEU A 191 -3.85 -9.36 12.98
CA LEU A 191 -4.77 -9.57 11.86
C LEU A 191 -4.15 -10.44 10.75
N TYR A 192 -2.87 -10.21 10.41
CA TYR A 192 -2.12 -11.07 9.50
C TYR A 192 -2.07 -12.52 9.99
N THR A 193 -1.75 -12.71 11.27
CA THR A 193 -1.60 -14.03 11.90
C THR A 193 -2.92 -14.79 11.93
N ILE A 194 -4.04 -14.10 12.18
CA ILE A 194 -5.39 -14.66 12.14
C ILE A 194 -5.80 -15.05 10.71
N LEU A 195 -5.50 -14.22 9.70
CA LEU A 195 -5.92 -14.45 8.31
C LEU A 195 -5.06 -15.53 7.58
N LYS A 196 -3.80 -15.71 7.98
CA LYS A 196 -2.84 -16.60 7.31
C LYS A 196 -3.29 -18.07 7.21
N PRO A 197 -3.83 -18.72 8.27
CA PRO A 197 -4.38 -20.08 8.18
C PRO A 197 -5.48 -20.22 7.13
N PHE A 198 -6.39 -19.24 7.01
CA PHE A 198 -7.46 -19.26 6.01
C PHE A 198 -6.90 -19.18 4.60
N MET A 199 -5.89 -18.33 4.34
CA MET A 199 -5.22 -18.25 3.03
C MET A 199 -4.56 -19.59 2.66
N ILE A 200 -3.90 -20.24 3.62
CA ILE A 200 -3.29 -21.58 3.42
C ILE A 200 -4.37 -22.61 3.08
N ALA A 201 -5.42 -22.71 3.89
CA ALA A 201 -6.54 -23.64 3.65
C ALA A 201 -7.20 -23.40 2.28
N THR A 202 -7.39 -22.13 1.90
CA THR A 202 -7.98 -21.74 0.62
C THR A 202 -7.10 -22.13 -0.57
N ASN A 203 -5.78 -21.99 -0.45
CA ASN A 203 -4.85 -22.46 -1.48
C ASN A 203 -4.87 -23.99 -1.62
N VAL A 204 -4.95 -24.73 -0.51
CA VAL A 204 -5.09 -26.19 -0.52
C VAL A 204 -6.41 -26.61 -1.20
N VAL A 205 -7.54 -26.05 -0.77
CA VAL A 205 -8.88 -26.38 -1.33
C VAL A 205 -8.99 -25.97 -2.81
N SER A 206 -8.39 -24.84 -3.20
CA SER A 206 -8.39 -24.36 -4.59
C SER A 206 -7.36 -25.08 -5.49
N ALA A 207 -6.69 -26.12 -5.01
CA ALA A 207 -5.56 -26.79 -5.65
C ALA A 207 -4.41 -25.85 -6.09
N LYS A 208 -4.31 -24.65 -5.49
CA LYS A 208 -3.23 -23.68 -5.69
C LYS A 208 -2.04 -23.99 -4.77
N ILE A 209 -1.65 -25.26 -4.73
CA ILE A 209 -0.48 -25.69 -3.98
C ILE A 209 0.76 -25.34 -4.79
N ILE A 210 1.37 -24.19 -4.48
CA ILE A 210 2.76 -23.95 -4.83
C ILE A 210 3.59 -24.84 -3.92
N LEU A 211 3.97 -26.02 -4.42
CA LEU A 211 5.01 -26.84 -3.80
C LEU A 211 6.33 -26.05 -3.88
N HIS A 212 6.88 -25.73 -2.71
CA HIS A 212 8.21 -25.14 -2.53
C HIS A 212 9.23 -26.24 -2.24
#